data_AF-A0A7S3M9I7-F1
#
_entry.id   AF-A0A7S3M9I7-F1
#
_cell.length_a   1.000
_cell.length_b   1.000
_cell.length_c   1.000
_cell.angle_alpha   90.00
_cell.angle_beta   90.00
_cell.angle_gamma   90.00
#
_symmetry.space_group_name_H-M   'P 1'
#
loop_
_entity.id
_entity.type
_entity.pdbx_description
1 polymer ?
#
loop_
_entity_poly.entity_id
_entity_poly.type
_entity_poly.pdbx_seq_one_letter_code
_entity_poly.pdbx_strand_id
1 'polypeptide(L)'
;DTDVRANIAAWLTTQGGKCRMGALGSRFGVNKPWLMKNFLHDEAAALVFVSEASKKDWESATRVKRGRKAEYVGPTSDEKFSVRKLRNRKLMEEYVPVEEWGFTAAPKYKD
;
A
#
# COMPACT_ATOMS: atom_id res chain seq x y z
N ASP A 1 -30.79 -21.79 6.78
CA ASP A 1 -29.35 -21.53 6.97
C ASP A 1 -28.68 -21.15 5.67
N THR A 2 -28.40 -19.86 5.49
CA THR A 2 -27.49 -19.39 4.44
C THR A 2 -26.07 -19.79 4.81
N ASP A 3 -25.43 -20.60 3.98
CA ASP A 3 -24.04 -21.00 4.17
C ASP A 3 -23.13 -19.75 4.08
N VAL A 4 -22.64 -19.31 5.24
CA VAL A 4 -21.73 -18.15 5.37
C VAL A 4 -20.51 -18.32 4.46
N ARG A 5 -20.03 -19.55 4.27
CA ARG A 5 -18.91 -19.84 3.37
C ARG A 5 -19.27 -19.56 1.91
N ALA A 6 -20.45 -19.99 1.46
CA ALA A 6 -20.93 -19.72 0.10
C ALA A 6 -21.10 -18.22 -0.16
N ASN A 7 -21.65 -17.48 0.82
CA ASN A 7 -21.80 -16.03 0.73
C ASN A 7 -20.46 -15.30 0.63
N ILE A 8 -19.47 -15.70 1.44
CA ILE A 8 -18.11 -15.15 1.38
C ILE A 8 -17.46 -15.46 0.02
N ALA A 9 -17.59 -16.69 -0.48
CA ALA A 9 -17.03 -17.08 -1.77
C ALA A 9 -17.63 -16.27 -2.93
N ALA A 10 -18.97 -16.14 -2.97
CA ALA A 10 -19.67 -15.34 -3.96
C ALA A 10 -19.20 -13.88 -3.92
N TRP A 11 -19.09 -13.31 -2.71
CA TRP A 11 -18.61 -11.94 -2.56
C TRP A 11 -17.16 -11.77 -3.00
N LEU A 12 -16.24 -12.66 -2.61
CA LEU A 12 -14.84 -12.62 -3.02
C LEU A 12 -14.70 -12.63 -4.55
N THR A 13 -15.53 -13.39 -5.27
CA THR A 13 -15.56 -13.40 -6.73
C THR A 13 -15.86 -12.02 -7.31
N THR A 14 -16.82 -11.27 -6.73
CA THR A 14 -17.13 -9.89 -7.16
C THR A 14 -15.99 -8.90 -6.90
N GLN A 15 -15.11 -9.20 -5.95
CA GLN A 15 -13.99 -8.34 -5.56
C GLN A 15 -12.68 -8.70 -6.28
N GLY A 16 -12.74 -9.51 -7.33
CA GLY A 16 -11.55 -9.97 -8.06
C GLY A 16 -10.80 -11.11 -7.36
N GLY A 17 -11.52 -11.92 -6.59
CA GLY A 17 -11.07 -13.21 -6.06
C GLY A 17 -10.21 -13.16 -4.79
N LYS A 18 -10.01 -11.98 -4.19
CA LYS A 18 -9.23 -11.83 -2.95
C LYS A 18 -9.69 -10.68 -2.06
N CYS A 19 -9.43 -10.78 -0.76
CA CYS A 19 -9.66 -9.69 0.19
C CYS A 19 -8.71 -9.79 1.40
N ARG A 20 -8.53 -8.68 2.13
CA ARG A 20 -7.83 -8.68 3.42
C ARG A 20 -8.65 -9.41 4.48
N MET A 21 -8.01 -10.28 5.25
CA MET A 21 -8.65 -11.05 6.33
C MET A 21 -9.45 -10.18 7.31
N GLY A 22 -8.88 -9.05 7.75
CA GLY A 22 -9.55 -8.16 8.71
C GLY A 22 -10.80 -7.50 8.13
N ALA A 23 -10.74 -7.06 6.88
CA ALA A 23 -11.88 -6.45 6.19
C ALA A 23 -12.99 -7.49 5.94
N LEU A 24 -12.60 -8.69 5.52
CA LEU A 24 -13.52 -9.80 5.27
C LEU A 24 -14.18 -10.28 6.57
N GLY A 25 -13.40 -10.45 7.64
CA GLY A 25 -13.90 -10.87 8.95
C GLY A 25 -14.91 -9.88 9.55
N SER A 26 -14.59 -8.59 9.49
CA SER A 26 -15.51 -7.52 9.93
C SER A 26 -16.82 -7.52 9.13
N ARG A 27 -16.74 -7.71 7.80
CA ARG A 27 -17.91 -7.69 6.92
C ARG A 27 -18.89 -8.83 7.16
N PHE A 28 -18.38 -10.03 7.43
CA PHE A 28 -19.20 -11.24 7.57
C PHE A 28 -19.37 -11.71 9.01
N GLY A 29 -18.83 -10.96 9.99
CA GLY A 29 -18.88 -11.32 11.41
C GLY A 29 -18.12 -12.62 11.73
N VAL A 30 -17.07 -12.93 10.97
CA VAL A 30 -16.27 -14.15 11.14
C VAL A 30 -14.88 -13.84 11.66
N ASN A 31 -14.37 -14.70 12.52
CA ASN A 31 -13.02 -14.53 13.07
C ASN A 31 -11.93 -14.99 12.08
N LYS A 32 -10.71 -14.50 12.28
CA LYS A 32 -9.56 -14.83 11.44
C LYS A 32 -9.26 -16.35 11.40
N PRO A 33 -9.26 -17.08 12.53
CA PRO A 33 -9.02 -18.54 12.51
C PRO A 33 -10.03 -19.30 11.65
N TRP A 34 -11.31 -18.92 11.69
CA TRP A 34 -12.34 -19.53 10.87
C TRP A 34 -12.10 -19.28 9.38
N LEU A 35 -11.71 -18.06 9.00
CA LEU A 35 -11.35 -17.76 7.61
C LEU A 35 -10.17 -18.61 7.13
N MET A 36 -9.13 -18.76 7.96
CA MET A 36 -7.96 -19.58 7.63
C MET A 36 -8.27 -21.07 7.49
N LYS A 37 -9.24 -21.57 8.27
CA LYS A 37 -9.70 -22.96 8.19
C LYS A 37 -10.53 -23.24 6.94
N ASN A 38 -11.30 -22.26 6.45
CA ASN A 38 -12.30 -22.48 5.40
C ASN A 38 -11.86 -21.98 4.01
N PHE A 39 -10.83 -21.14 3.93
CA PHE A 39 -10.38 -20.52 2.68
C PHE A 39 -8.87 -20.57 2.51
N LEU A 40 -8.44 -20.52 1.25
CA LEU A 40 -7.05 -20.32 0.89
C LEU A 40 -6.59 -18.95 1.38
N HIS A 41 -5.39 -18.90 1.94
CA HIS A 41 -4.86 -17.67 2.50
C HIS A 41 -3.35 -17.54 2.34
N ASP A 42 -2.89 -16.32 2.60
CA ASP A 42 -1.49 -15.96 2.78
C ASP A 42 -1.39 -15.15 4.07
N GLU A 43 -0.70 -15.70 5.08
CA GLU A 43 -0.57 -15.05 6.39
C GLU A 43 0.27 -13.78 6.33
N ALA A 44 1.36 -13.79 5.55
CA ALA A 44 2.28 -12.66 5.46
C ALA A 44 1.63 -11.44 4.79
N ALA A 45 0.79 -11.69 3.78
CA ALA A 45 0.00 -10.64 3.13
C ALA A 45 -1.33 -10.35 3.82
N ALA A 46 -1.72 -11.15 4.82
CA ALA A 46 -3.03 -11.13 5.48
C ALA A 46 -4.21 -11.16 4.48
N LEU A 47 -4.10 -11.98 3.43
CA LEU A 47 -5.07 -12.12 2.36
C LEU A 47 -5.79 -13.47 2.39
N VAL A 48 -7.06 -13.44 1.99
CA VAL A 48 -7.90 -14.61 1.72
C VAL A 48 -8.24 -14.62 0.24
N PHE A 49 -8.25 -15.82 -0.36
CA PHE A 49 -8.52 -16.06 -1.76
C PHE A 49 -9.71 -17.00 -1.93
N VAL A 50 -10.50 -16.79 -2.98
CA VAL A 50 -11.64 -17.66 -3.31
C VAL A 50 -11.20 -18.99 -3.93
N SER A 51 -10.07 -19.00 -4.65
CA SER A 51 -9.54 -20.16 -5.36
C SER A 51 -8.03 -20.10 -5.50
N GLU A 52 -7.40 -21.23 -5.85
CA GLU A 52 -5.97 -21.28 -6.16
C GLU A 52 -5.60 -20.43 -7.37
N ALA A 53 -6.49 -20.35 -8.37
CA ALA A 53 -6.28 -19.51 -9.55
C ALA A 53 -6.13 -18.05 -9.15
N SER A 54 -7.04 -17.53 -8.30
CA SER A 54 -6.96 -16.16 -7.79
C SER A 54 -5.69 -15.89 -6.97
N LYS A 55 -5.19 -16.90 -6.25
CA LYS A 55 -3.92 -16.81 -5.53
C LYS A 55 -2.73 -16.72 -6.50
N LYS A 56 -2.66 -17.62 -7.48
CA LYS A 56 -1.61 -17.63 -8.52
C LYS A 56 -1.60 -16.34 -9.34
N ASP A 57 -2.76 -15.82 -9.71
CA ASP A 57 -2.88 -14.55 -10.43
C ASP A 57 -2.33 -13.38 -9.62
N TRP A 58 -2.63 -13.36 -8.32
CA TRP A 58 -2.08 -12.36 -7.41
C TRP A 58 -0.57 -12.51 -7.25
N GLU A 59 -0.05 -13.71 -7.03
CA GLU A 59 1.39 -13.99 -6.92
C GLU A 59 2.13 -13.56 -8.19
N SER A 60 1.59 -13.90 -9.36
CA SER A 60 2.12 -13.52 -10.68
C SER A 60 2.13 -12.00 -10.85
N ALA A 61 1.02 -11.32 -10.57
CA ALA A 61 0.94 -9.86 -10.64
C ALA A 61 1.93 -9.18 -9.67
N THR A 62 2.13 -9.76 -8.49
CA THR A 62 3.07 -9.25 -7.48
C THR A 62 4.52 -9.47 -7.91
N ARG A 63 4.82 -10.62 -8.52
CA ARG A 63 6.13 -10.92 -9.14
C ARG A 63 6.45 -9.94 -10.26
N VAL A 64 5.51 -9.68 -11.18
CA VAL A 64 5.69 -8.71 -12.27
C VAL A 64 5.95 -7.31 -11.72
N LYS A 65 5.21 -6.87 -10.69
CA LYS A 65 5.46 -5.58 -10.04
C LYS A 65 6.86 -5.50 -9.40
N ARG A 66 7.35 -6.59 -8.82
CA ARG A 66 8.72 -6.65 -8.26
C ARG A 66 9.77 -6.64 -9.37
N GLY A 67 9.56 -7.37 -10.47
CA GLY A 67 10.43 -7.34 -11.65
C GLY A 67 10.55 -5.94 -12.26
N ARG A 68 9.41 -5.26 -12.48
CA ARG A 68 9.40 -3.87 -12.96
C ARG A 68 10.09 -2.88 -12.02
N LYS A 69 10.04 -3.10 -10.70
CA LYS A 69 10.78 -2.28 -9.72
C LYS A 69 12.29 -2.54 -9.78
N ALA A 70 12.72 -3.76 -10.08
CA ALA A 70 14.12 -4.10 -10.24
C ALA A 70 14.72 -3.50 -11.53
N GLU A 71 13.92 -3.42 -12.60
CA GLU A 71 14.30 -2.81 -13.88
C GLU A 71 14.24 -1.26 -13.85
N TYR A 72 13.54 -0.69 -12.88
CA TYR A 72 13.39 0.76 -12.75
C TYR A 72 14.69 1.40 -12.24
N VAL A 73 15.54 1.83 -13.16
CA VAL A 73 16.66 2.77 -12.93
C VAL A 73 16.12 4.20 -12.99
N GLY A 74 15.20 4.53 -12.09
CA GLY A 74 14.82 5.93 -11.91
C GLY A 74 15.81 6.66 -11.00
N PRO A 75 15.70 7.99 -10.90
CA PRO A 75 16.60 8.76 -10.08
C PRO A 75 16.56 8.25 -8.65
N THR A 76 17.74 8.03 -8.07
CA THR A 76 17.88 7.61 -6.67
C THR A 76 17.23 8.66 -5.76
N SER A 77 16.95 8.30 -4.52
CA SER A 77 16.36 9.23 -3.53
C SER A 77 17.10 10.56 -3.47
N ASP A 78 18.42 10.53 -3.65
CA ASP A 78 19.30 11.70 -3.60
C ASP A 78 19.09 12.62 -4.82
N GLU A 79 18.90 12.06 -6.01
CA GLU A 79 18.56 12.83 -7.22
C GLU A 79 17.15 13.43 -7.14
N LYS A 80 16.18 12.73 -6.54
CA LYS A 80 14.84 13.31 -6.33
C LYS A 80 14.86 14.44 -5.30
N PHE A 81 15.69 14.33 -4.27
CA PHE A 81 15.85 15.36 -3.26
C PHE A 81 16.49 16.62 -3.84
N SER A 82 17.52 16.46 -4.69
CA SER A 82 18.18 17.58 -5.36
C SER A 82 17.25 18.30 -6.33
N VAL A 83 16.44 17.57 -7.12
CA VAL A 83 15.45 18.15 -8.03
C VAL A 83 14.34 18.90 -7.27
N ARG A 84 13.83 18.34 -6.17
CA ARG A 84 12.82 19.01 -5.33
C ARG A 84 13.37 20.26 -4.65
N LYS A 85 14.59 20.20 -4.12
CA LYS A 85 15.27 21.34 -3.49
C LYS A 85 15.53 22.46 -4.50
N LEU A 86 15.96 22.12 -5.71
CA LEU A 86 16.17 23.08 -6.80
C LEU A 86 14.86 23.73 -7.24
N ARG A 87 13.78 22.95 -7.39
CA ARG A 87 12.46 23.48 -7.74
C ARG A 87 11.92 24.42 -6.66
N ASN A 88 12.00 24.03 -5.39
CA ASN A 88 11.56 24.88 -4.29
C ASN A 88 12.39 26.16 -4.17
N ARG A 89 13.70 26.08 -4.40
CA ARG A 89 14.57 27.27 -4.42
C ARG A 89 14.17 28.25 -5.52
N LYS A 90 13.94 27.76 -6.75
CA LYS A 90 13.47 28.60 -7.86
C LYS A 90 12.13 29.27 -7.55
N LEU A 91 11.19 28.52 -6.93
CA LEU A 91 9.90 29.07 -6.50
C LEU A 91 10.07 30.14 -5.40
N MET A 92 10.97 29.94 -4.44
CA MET A 92 11.26 30.96 -3.42
C MET A 92 11.92 32.21 -4.03
N GLU A 93 12.85 32.05 -4.98
CA GLU A 93 13.48 33.15 -5.71
C GLU A 93 12.48 33.95 -6.58
N GLU A 94 11.45 33.30 -7.13
CA GLU A 94 10.46 33.94 -7.99
C GLU A 94 9.34 34.64 -7.20
N TYR A 95 8.94 34.09 -6.04
CA TYR A 95 7.72 34.53 -5.34
C TYR A 95 7.95 35.07 -3.92
N VAL A 96 9.15 34.94 -3.34
CA VAL A 96 9.44 35.41 -1.98
C VAL A 96 10.56 36.45 -2.02
N PRO A 97 10.30 37.70 -1.61
CA PRO A 97 11.33 38.72 -1.45
C PRO A 97 12.43 38.23 -0.48
N VAL A 98 13.70 38.46 -0.82
CA VAL A 98 14.87 37.92 -0.10
C VAL A 98 14.90 38.29 1.39
N GLU A 99 14.23 39.38 1.77
CA GLU A 99 14.10 39.87 3.16
C GLU A 99 13.27 38.95 4.07
N GLU A 100 12.40 38.10 3.50
CA GLU A 100 11.56 37.14 4.23
C GLU A 100 12.15 35.73 4.30
N TRP A 101 13.34 35.51 3.74
CA TRP A 101 13.97 34.17 3.67
C TRP A 101 14.42 33.59 5.01
N GLY A 102 14.23 34.32 6.10
CA GLY A 102 14.17 33.75 7.44
C GLY A 102 15.33 32.81 7.76
N PHE A 103 16.58 33.27 7.67
CA PHE A 103 17.64 32.72 8.52
C PHE A 103 17.38 33.17 9.97
N THR A 104 16.24 32.76 10.53
CA THR A 104 15.99 32.84 11.96
C THR A 104 16.60 31.59 12.57
N ALA A 105 17.67 31.81 13.35
CA ALA A 105 18.36 30.79 14.11
C ALA A 105 17.34 29.86 14.80
N ALA A 106 17.59 28.55 14.71
CA ALA A 106 16.75 27.52 15.32
C ALA A 106 16.39 27.92 16.77
N PRO A 107 15.12 27.77 17.19
CA PRO A 107 14.74 28.05 18.57
C PRO A 107 15.53 27.11 19.48
N LYS A 108 16.43 27.67 20.30
CA LYS A 108 17.07 26.93 21.38
C LYS A 108 15.99 26.64 22.42
N TYR A 109 15.56 25.38 22.53
CA TYR A 109 14.81 24.93 23.69
C TYR A 109 15.68 25.16 24.93
N LYS A 110 15.14 25.84 25.94
CA LYS A 110 15.76 25.94 27.27
C LYS A 110 15.41 24.67 28.04
N ASP A 111 16.41 24.09 28.68
CA ASP A 111 16.28 23.00 29.67
C ASP A 111 15.40 23.39 30.86
#